data_AF-A0A6H0XSA6-F1
#
_entry.id   AF-A0A6H0XSA6-F1
#
_cell.length_a   1.000
_cell.length_b   1.000
_cell.length_c   1.000
_cell.angle_alpha   90.00
_cell.angle_beta   90.00
_cell.angle_gamma   90.00
#
_symmetry.space_group_name_H-M   'P 1'
#
loop_
_entity.id
_entity.type
_entity.pdbx_description
1 polymer ?
#
loop_
_entity_poly.entity_id
_entity_poly.type
_entity_poly.pdbx_seq_one_letter_code
_entity_poly.pdbx_strand_id
1 'polypeptide(L)'
;MSTRTSARLKSSTKADPEEHPESAPAHRKRGRDPKGGPTTKITGADAAAAEQLENELTTEVGEAAKPQRKRKRAEHPPVASASDDGKNYWLMKAEQEDREVTAHSGKTINTKFTIDDLEARTEPEPWDGVRNVVARNNMRAMKKGDLAFFYASGGSGKLKPGITGIMEVVKEHEADFTVDDEDAYGYVEPGKRGTADKPQWSLVHVEFRKKLSAPVALKKLQEHAGAGQPLQGMQVLTNSRVSVSKVNEKQWTFILDELIQEVE
;
A
#
# COMPACT_ATOMS: atom_id res chain seq x y z
N MET A 1 -71.76 -16.55 -24.54
CA MET A 1 -71.97 -17.25 -23.26
C MET A 1 -71.91 -16.22 -22.12
N SER A 2 -72.16 -16.62 -20.87
CA SER A 2 -72.39 -15.76 -19.69
C SER A 2 -71.37 -14.63 -19.52
N THR A 3 -71.69 -13.37 -19.14
CA THR A 3 -72.68 -12.77 -18.19
C THR A 3 -72.36 -12.93 -16.69
N ARG A 4 -71.97 -11.79 -16.07
CA ARG A 4 -72.38 -11.22 -14.75
C ARG A 4 -71.30 -10.23 -14.25
N THR A 5 -71.51 -9.24 -13.37
CA THR A 5 -72.62 -8.34 -12.96
C THR A 5 -72.46 -7.99 -11.47
N SER A 6 -72.40 -6.68 -11.15
CA SER A 6 -72.55 -6.09 -9.80
C SER A 6 -71.41 -6.36 -8.78
N ALA A 7 -71.25 -5.60 -7.68
CA ALA A 7 -72.10 -4.54 -7.09
C ALA A 7 -71.32 -3.34 -6.50
N ARG A 8 -72.04 -2.27 -6.12
CA ARG A 8 -71.54 -1.05 -5.45
C ARG A 8 -72.52 -0.55 -4.36
N LEU A 9 -72.06 -0.43 -3.12
CA LEU A 9 -72.62 0.44 -2.04
C LEU A 9 -71.43 0.91 -1.18
N LYS A 10 -71.26 2.18 -0.75
CA LYS A 10 -72.12 3.09 0.07
C LYS A 10 -72.26 2.65 1.54
N SER A 11 -72.25 3.49 2.60
CA SER A 11 -71.56 4.77 2.94
C SER A 11 -72.26 5.41 4.16
N SER A 12 -71.58 5.59 5.31
CA SER A 12 -72.01 6.40 6.50
C SER A 12 -70.81 6.49 7.47
N THR A 13 -70.29 7.65 7.92
CA THR A 13 -70.75 8.53 9.04
C THR A 13 -71.13 7.78 10.33
N LYS A 14 -70.68 8.14 11.56
CA LYS A 14 -69.95 9.32 12.13
C LYS A 14 -69.18 8.84 13.42
N ALA A 15 -68.37 9.56 14.24
CA ALA A 15 -67.99 10.97 14.40
C ALA A 15 -66.67 11.15 15.23
N ASP A 16 -66.23 12.41 15.38
CA ASP A 16 -65.19 13.02 16.25
C ASP A 16 -65.46 12.89 17.78
N PRO A 17 -64.50 13.12 18.73
CA PRO A 17 -63.46 14.19 18.68
C PRO A 17 -62.03 13.94 19.27
N GLU A 18 -61.18 14.92 18.98
CA GLU A 18 -60.00 15.49 19.71
C GLU A 18 -59.16 14.63 20.68
N GLU A 19 -57.84 14.51 20.41
CA GLU A 19 -56.81 15.20 21.22
C GLU A 19 -55.40 15.20 20.57
N HIS A 20 -54.77 16.38 20.55
CA HIS A 20 -53.33 16.72 20.54
C HIS A 20 -52.29 16.15 19.52
N PRO A 21 -51.17 16.89 19.27
CA PRO A 21 -50.32 16.69 18.09
C PRO A 21 -49.04 15.86 18.30
N GLU A 22 -48.42 15.58 17.15
CA GLU A 22 -47.07 15.04 16.91
C GLU A 22 -45.98 15.47 17.92
N SER A 23 -45.30 14.48 18.51
CA SER A 23 -43.96 14.63 19.08
C SER A 23 -43.16 13.33 18.97
N ALA A 24 -41.88 13.43 18.61
CA ALA A 24 -41.04 12.28 18.33
C ALA A 24 -40.43 11.65 19.61
N PRO A 25 -40.44 10.30 19.76
CA PRO A 25 -39.81 9.64 20.90
C PRO A 25 -38.29 9.65 20.79
N ALA A 26 -37.62 10.26 21.76
CA ALA A 26 -36.17 10.44 21.77
C ALA A 26 -35.36 9.16 22.11
N HIS A 27 -34.05 9.24 21.82
CA HIS A 27 -32.95 8.34 22.21
C HIS A 27 -33.26 7.12 23.12
N ARG A 28 -32.99 5.92 22.60
CA ARG A 28 -32.55 4.78 23.42
C ARG A 28 -31.02 4.65 23.41
N LYS A 29 -30.36 5.18 24.45
CA LYS A 29 -28.94 4.89 24.73
C LYS A 29 -28.77 3.57 25.48
N ARG A 30 -28.03 2.62 24.88
CA ARG A 30 -27.05 1.70 25.53
C ARG A 30 -26.52 0.72 24.48
N GLY A 31 -25.19 0.60 24.31
CA GLY A 31 -24.61 -0.21 23.22
C GLY A 31 -23.12 -0.59 23.31
N ARG A 32 -22.32 0.05 24.18
CA ARG A 32 -20.87 -0.20 24.42
C ARG A 32 -19.95 0.17 23.25
N ASP A 33 -19.11 1.18 23.48
CA ASP A 33 -18.10 1.66 22.53
C ASP A 33 -16.98 0.61 22.32
N PRO A 34 -16.49 0.42 21.08
CA PRO A 34 -15.33 -0.43 20.81
C PRO A 34 -14.06 0.24 21.34
N LYS A 35 -13.30 -0.46 22.20
CA LYS A 35 -12.04 0.03 22.77
C LYS A 35 -10.90 0.02 21.73
N GLY A 36 -10.83 1.05 20.89
CA GLY A 36 -9.58 1.48 20.25
C GLY A 36 -8.78 2.36 21.22
N GLY A 37 -7.64 1.88 21.71
CA GLY A 37 -6.78 2.67 22.62
C GLY A 37 -5.93 3.70 21.86
N PRO A 38 -5.58 4.85 22.47
CA PRO A 38 -4.72 5.85 21.84
C PRO A 38 -3.28 5.33 21.74
N THR A 39 -2.71 5.35 20.54
CA THR A 39 -1.28 5.06 20.34
C THR A 39 -0.45 6.28 20.73
N THR A 40 0.08 6.24 21.96
CA THR A 40 1.27 6.93 22.48
C THR A 40 1.53 8.36 21.97
N LYS A 41 1.34 9.35 22.85
CA LYS A 41 1.96 10.68 22.67
C LYS A 41 3.47 10.53 22.64
N ILE A 42 4.13 11.00 21.57
CA ILE A 42 5.59 11.14 21.55
C ILE A 42 5.96 12.22 22.56
N THR A 43 6.76 11.86 23.57
CA THR A 43 7.43 12.81 24.46
C THR A 43 8.85 13.08 23.94
N GLY A 44 9.45 14.20 24.32
CA GLY A 44 10.73 14.69 23.77
C GLY A 44 11.99 13.89 24.14
N ALA A 45 11.89 12.58 24.36
CA ALA A 45 13.02 11.69 24.65
C ALA A 45 13.54 10.95 23.41
N ASP A 46 12.66 10.60 22.46
CA ASP A 46 13.03 9.79 21.28
C ASP A 46 13.89 10.53 20.24
N ALA A 47 13.99 11.86 20.31
CA ALA A 47 14.81 12.67 19.40
C ALA A 47 16.32 12.37 19.53
N ALA A 48 16.81 12.19 20.77
CA ALA A 48 18.23 11.96 21.03
C ALA A 48 18.73 10.58 20.53
N ALA A 49 17.85 9.58 20.48
CA ALA A 49 18.18 8.25 19.97
C ALA A 49 18.44 8.23 18.45
N ALA A 50 17.87 9.17 17.70
CA ALA A 50 18.12 9.34 16.27
C ALA A 50 19.51 9.97 16.01
N GLU A 51 19.86 11.05 16.73
CA GLU A 51 21.17 11.70 16.58
C GLU A 51 22.35 10.79 16.95
N GLN A 52 22.18 9.89 17.93
CA GLN A 52 23.25 8.94 18.27
C GLN A 52 23.54 7.94 17.13
N LEU A 53 22.51 7.50 16.40
CA LEU A 53 22.65 6.56 15.28
C LEU A 53 23.29 7.19 14.02
N GLU A 54 23.14 8.50 13.79
CA GLU A 54 23.78 9.19 12.66
C GLU A 54 25.25 9.56 12.97
N ASN A 55 25.58 9.84 14.23
CA ASN A 55 26.96 10.07 14.66
C ASN A 55 27.81 8.78 14.69
N GLU A 56 27.24 7.63 15.07
CA GLU A 56 27.98 6.35 15.11
C GLU A 56 28.32 5.81 13.70
N LEU A 57 27.74 6.39 12.64
CA LEU A 57 27.97 5.98 11.23
C LEU A 57 28.97 6.88 10.47
N THR A 58 29.47 7.95 11.08
CA THR A 58 30.25 8.99 10.37
C THR A 58 31.73 9.15 10.80
N THR A 59 32.23 8.36 11.75
CA THR A 59 33.60 8.52 12.31
C THR A 59 34.49 7.27 12.29
N GLU A 60 34.84 6.73 11.11
CA GLU A 60 36.01 5.85 10.94
C GLU A 60 36.85 6.20 9.69
N VAL A 61 37.59 7.32 9.76
CA VAL A 61 38.81 7.56 8.94
C VAL A 61 39.87 8.22 9.82
N GLY A 62 40.70 7.42 10.50
CA GLY A 62 41.75 7.93 11.40
C GLY A 62 42.54 6.81 12.10
N GLU A 63 43.83 6.70 11.79
CA GLU A 63 44.70 5.54 12.10
C GLU A 63 45.36 5.59 13.50
N ALA A 64 45.29 4.50 14.30
CA ALA A 64 46.36 4.09 15.25
C ALA A 64 46.21 2.67 15.89
N ALA A 65 47.26 1.84 15.74
CA ALA A 65 47.73 0.68 16.53
C ALA A 65 46.86 -0.06 17.61
N LYS A 66 46.43 -1.31 17.27
CA LYS A 66 46.57 -2.63 17.98
C LYS A 66 46.85 -2.69 19.51
N PRO A 67 46.25 -3.65 20.27
CA PRO A 67 46.38 -5.10 20.00
C PRO A 67 45.10 -5.97 20.12
N GLN A 68 45.27 -7.29 19.94
CA GLN A 68 44.21 -8.23 19.55
C GLN A 68 43.43 -8.89 20.71
N ARG A 69 42.11 -9.09 20.52
CA ARG A 69 41.36 -10.25 21.07
C ARG A 69 40.56 -10.92 19.95
N LYS A 70 40.84 -12.18 19.65
CA LYS A 70 40.12 -12.94 18.61
C LYS A 70 38.67 -13.23 19.05
N ARG A 71 37.69 -12.65 18.36
CA ARG A 71 36.32 -13.17 18.28
C ARG A 71 36.09 -13.72 16.87
N LYS A 72 35.46 -14.89 16.74
CA LYS A 72 35.05 -15.41 15.44
C LYS A 72 33.95 -14.51 14.87
N ARG A 73 34.21 -13.89 13.71
CA ARG A 73 33.15 -13.25 12.90
C ARG A 73 32.24 -14.39 12.39
N ALA A 74 30.96 -14.32 12.70
CA ALA A 74 29.97 -15.10 11.95
C ALA A 74 29.84 -14.45 10.57
N GLU A 75 29.87 -15.24 9.51
CA GLU A 75 29.61 -14.71 8.16
C GLU A 75 28.13 -14.32 8.08
N HIS A 76 27.87 -13.07 7.70
CA HIS A 76 26.59 -12.73 7.10
C HIS A 76 26.60 -13.30 5.68
N PRO A 77 25.54 -14.01 5.24
CA PRO A 77 25.44 -14.42 3.85
C PRO A 77 25.49 -13.18 2.95
N PRO A 78 26.09 -13.28 1.75
CA PRO A 78 26.29 -12.12 0.89
C PRO A 78 24.94 -11.48 0.51
N VAL A 79 24.95 -10.15 0.42
CA VAL A 79 23.84 -9.40 -0.20
C VAL A 79 23.67 -9.91 -1.63
N ALA A 80 22.42 -10.01 -2.08
CA ALA A 80 22.05 -10.69 -3.32
C ALA A 80 22.89 -10.25 -4.53
N SER A 81 23.20 -11.21 -5.40
CA SER A 81 23.80 -10.96 -6.70
C SER A 81 22.97 -9.96 -7.51
N ALA A 82 23.65 -9.18 -8.36
CA ALA A 82 22.98 -8.56 -9.51
C ALA A 82 22.38 -9.67 -10.39
N SER A 83 21.31 -9.36 -11.11
CA SER A 83 20.76 -10.27 -12.11
C SER A 83 21.66 -10.34 -13.35
N ASP A 84 21.51 -11.41 -14.14
CA ASP A 84 22.22 -11.56 -15.41
C ASP A 84 21.86 -10.47 -16.44
N ASP A 85 20.72 -9.78 -16.27
CA ASP A 85 20.29 -8.63 -17.09
C ASP A 85 20.58 -7.25 -16.44
N GLY A 86 21.18 -7.23 -15.25
CA GLY A 86 21.60 -6.01 -14.54
C GLY A 86 20.48 -5.18 -13.89
N LYS A 87 19.23 -5.64 -13.91
CA LYS A 87 18.07 -4.96 -13.29
C LYS A 87 17.93 -5.27 -11.79
N ASN A 88 17.12 -4.46 -11.11
CA ASN A 88 16.46 -4.87 -9.88
C ASN A 88 14.98 -5.14 -10.12
N TYR A 89 14.43 -6.01 -9.28
CA TYR A 89 13.05 -6.45 -9.34
C TYR A 89 12.29 -6.03 -8.08
N TRP A 90 11.05 -5.62 -8.25
CA TRP A 90 10.25 -4.99 -7.20
C TRP A 90 8.80 -5.49 -7.22
N LEU A 91 8.05 -5.17 -6.16
CA LEU A 91 6.61 -5.38 -6.07
C LEU A 91 6.00 -4.20 -5.31
N MET A 92 4.99 -3.57 -5.90
CA MET A 92 4.43 -2.30 -5.43
C MET A 92 2.91 -2.43 -5.29
N LYS A 93 2.39 -2.09 -4.11
CA LYS A 93 0.98 -2.28 -3.73
C LYS A 93 0.12 -1.05 -4.00
N ALA A 94 -1.03 -1.23 -4.63
CA ALA A 94 -2.09 -0.24 -4.80
C ALA A 94 -3.46 -0.84 -4.45
N GLU A 95 -4.35 -0.05 -3.85
CA GLU A 95 -5.66 -0.53 -3.35
C GLU A 95 -6.63 -0.75 -4.53
N GLN A 96 -7.19 -1.96 -4.65
CA GLN A 96 -8.07 -2.31 -5.79
C GLN A 96 -9.56 -2.02 -5.57
N GLU A 97 -9.95 -1.69 -4.33
CA GLU A 97 -11.33 -1.45 -3.92
C GLU A 97 -11.56 0.03 -3.64
N ASP A 98 -12.77 0.51 -3.92
CA ASP A 98 -13.15 1.90 -3.70
C ASP A 98 -13.08 2.24 -2.20
N ARG A 99 -12.26 3.26 -1.88
CA ARG A 99 -11.94 3.63 -0.51
C ARG A 99 -11.89 5.15 -0.38
N GLU A 100 -12.94 5.71 0.18
CA GLU A 100 -13.00 7.13 0.51
C GLU A 100 -12.08 7.46 1.70
N VAL A 101 -11.25 8.49 1.53
CA VAL A 101 -10.41 9.09 2.56
C VAL A 101 -10.63 10.60 2.51
N THR A 102 -10.85 11.21 3.68
CA THR A 102 -10.93 12.67 3.82
C THR A 102 -9.51 13.25 3.90
N ALA A 103 -9.18 14.14 2.98
CA ALA A 103 -7.92 14.89 2.93
C ALA A 103 -7.86 15.97 4.03
N HIS A 104 -6.71 16.65 4.17
CA HIS A 104 -6.52 17.67 5.20
C HIS A 104 -7.33 18.94 4.93
N SER A 105 -7.62 19.23 3.65
CA SER A 105 -8.58 20.24 3.19
C SER A 105 -10.06 19.90 3.50
N GLY A 106 -10.36 18.69 3.94
CA GLY A 106 -11.73 18.17 4.11
C GLY A 106 -12.35 17.56 2.84
N LYS A 107 -11.64 17.57 1.72
CA LYS A 107 -12.04 16.93 0.44
C LYS A 107 -12.07 15.41 0.56
N THR A 108 -13.10 14.76 0.01
CA THR A 108 -13.12 13.29 -0.12
C THR A 108 -12.37 12.84 -1.37
N ILE A 109 -11.46 11.86 -1.21
CA ILE A 109 -10.67 11.26 -2.29
C ILE A 109 -10.91 9.74 -2.27
N ASN A 110 -11.10 9.12 -3.44
CA ASN A 110 -11.08 7.67 -3.57
C ASN A 110 -9.63 7.21 -3.83
N THR A 111 -9.06 6.37 -2.94
CA THR A 111 -7.65 5.93 -3.04
C THR A 111 -7.46 4.66 -3.86
N LYS A 112 -8.43 4.32 -4.72
CA LYS A 112 -8.40 3.15 -5.60
C LYS A 112 -7.50 3.42 -6.80
N PHE A 113 -6.60 2.48 -7.09
CA PHE A 113 -5.77 2.52 -8.28
C PHE A 113 -5.45 1.09 -8.73
N THR A 114 -5.80 0.75 -9.97
CA THR A 114 -5.69 -0.59 -10.53
C THR A 114 -4.72 -0.63 -11.71
N ILE A 115 -4.41 -1.84 -12.19
CA ILE A 115 -3.55 -2.01 -13.37
C ILE A 115 -4.18 -1.40 -14.64
N ASP A 116 -5.51 -1.38 -14.73
CA ASP A 116 -6.27 -0.72 -15.81
C ASP A 116 -6.12 0.81 -15.76
N ASP A 117 -6.10 1.40 -14.55
CA ASP A 117 -5.91 2.84 -14.38
C ASP A 117 -4.48 3.27 -14.76
N LEU A 118 -3.48 2.40 -14.51
CA LEU A 118 -2.09 2.59 -14.95
C LEU A 118 -1.92 2.37 -16.46
N GLU A 119 -2.60 1.38 -17.05
CA GLU A 119 -2.63 1.15 -18.51
C GLU A 119 -3.25 2.32 -19.28
N ALA A 120 -4.19 3.05 -18.65
CA ALA A 120 -4.82 4.24 -19.21
C ALA A 120 -4.00 5.54 -19.08
N ARG A 121 -2.81 5.52 -18.46
CA ARG A 121 -1.96 6.73 -18.33
C ARG A 121 -1.20 7.04 -19.62
N THR A 122 -1.21 8.32 -20.01
CA THR A 122 -0.47 8.85 -21.17
C THR A 122 0.90 9.43 -20.82
N GLU A 123 1.20 9.55 -19.52
CA GLU A 123 2.46 10.06 -18.96
C GLU A 123 2.90 9.15 -17.80
N PRO A 124 4.19 9.12 -17.42
CA PRO A 124 4.68 8.28 -16.32
C PRO A 124 4.01 8.59 -14.97
N GLU A 125 3.44 7.57 -14.33
CA GLU A 125 2.68 7.73 -13.09
C GLU A 125 3.60 7.94 -11.88
N PRO A 126 3.45 9.03 -11.11
CA PRO A 126 4.16 9.22 -9.85
C PRO A 126 3.64 8.25 -8.79
N TRP A 127 4.50 7.38 -8.25
CA TRP A 127 4.11 6.43 -7.20
C TRP A 127 4.25 7.05 -5.80
N ASP A 128 3.35 7.97 -5.49
CA ASP A 128 3.33 8.79 -4.27
C ASP A 128 2.75 8.09 -3.03
N GLY A 129 2.43 8.86 -1.98
CA GLY A 129 1.68 8.41 -0.80
C GLY A 129 2.44 7.45 0.14
N VAL A 130 3.67 7.05 -0.19
CA VAL A 130 4.44 6.11 0.62
C VAL A 130 4.99 6.79 1.88
N ARG A 131 4.40 6.44 3.03
CA ARG A 131 4.79 6.92 4.37
C ARG A 131 5.41 5.81 5.25
N ASN A 132 6.10 4.85 4.63
CA ASN A 132 6.83 3.77 5.31
C ASN A 132 8.33 3.85 4.97
N VAL A 133 9.20 3.91 5.98
CA VAL A 133 10.65 4.13 5.82
C VAL A 133 11.32 3.02 5.01
N VAL A 134 10.91 1.75 5.17
CA VAL A 134 11.49 0.62 4.41
C VAL A 134 11.04 0.68 2.94
N ALA A 135 9.76 0.95 2.70
CA ALA A 135 9.23 1.12 1.34
C ALA A 135 9.87 2.32 0.61
N ARG A 136 10.05 3.45 1.31
CA ARG A 136 10.77 4.63 0.83
C ARG A 136 12.23 4.28 0.47
N ASN A 137 12.94 3.58 1.35
CA ASN A 137 14.33 3.21 1.11
C ASN A 137 14.47 2.22 -0.06
N ASN A 138 13.50 1.32 -0.26
CA ASN A 138 13.41 0.48 -1.46
C ASN A 138 13.25 1.34 -2.73
N MET A 139 12.35 2.33 -2.75
CA MET A 139 12.22 3.24 -3.90
C MET A 139 13.48 4.05 -4.21
N ARG A 140 14.24 4.45 -3.19
CA ARG A 140 15.53 5.15 -3.39
C ARG A 140 16.61 4.26 -4.01
N ALA A 141 16.47 2.94 -3.88
CA ALA A 141 17.36 1.96 -4.49
C ALA A 141 16.91 1.52 -5.90
N MET A 142 15.73 1.95 -6.38
CA MET A 142 15.28 1.71 -7.76
C MET A 142 16.13 2.50 -8.76
N LYS A 143 16.44 1.86 -9.89
CA LYS A 143 17.11 2.43 -11.07
C LYS A 143 16.14 2.58 -12.23
N LYS A 144 16.44 3.49 -13.18
CA LYS A 144 15.66 3.55 -14.43
C LYS A 144 15.81 2.24 -15.21
N GLY A 145 14.69 1.66 -15.63
CA GLY A 145 14.64 0.38 -16.34
C GLY A 145 14.50 -0.85 -15.42
N ASP A 146 14.41 -0.67 -14.10
CA ASP A 146 13.98 -1.72 -13.17
C ASP A 146 12.52 -2.12 -13.42
N LEU A 147 12.17 -3.38 -13.14
CA LEU A 147 10.80 -3.89 -13.30
C LEU A 147 10.12 -4.13 -11.96
N ALA A 148 8.81 -3.87 -11.90
CA ALA A 148 7.99 -4.04 -10.72
C ALA A 148 6.71 -4.82 -11.04
N PHE A 149 6.35 -5.75 -10.14
CA PHE A 149 5.02 -6.34 -10.12
C PHE A 149 4.01 -5.35 -9.54
N PHE A 150 2.98 -5.00 -10.31
CA PHE A 150 1.81 -4.30 -9.81
C PHE A 150 1.01 -5.28 -8.94
N TYR A 151 0.83 -4.95 -7.67
CA TYR A 151 0.11 -5.78 -6.70
C TYR A 151 -1.16 -5.09 -6.24
N ALA A 152 -2.30 -5.70 -6.55
CA ALA A 152 -3.60 -5.30 -6.04
C ALA A 152 -3.69 -5.65 -4.53
N SER A 153 -3.73 -4.64 -3.66
CA SER A 153 -4.06 -4.78 -2.24
C SER A 153 -5.56 -4.57 -1.97
N GLY A 154 -5.99 -4.65 -0.72
CA GLY A 154 -7.42 -4.86 -0.39
C GLY A 154 -7.92 -6.22 -0.86
N GLY A 155 -9.22 -6.31 -1.16
CA GLY A 155 -9.87 -7.49 -1.74
C GLY A 155 -10.85 -8.17 -0.78
N SER A 156 -12.11 -7.78 -0.84
CA SER A 156 -13.24 -8.44 -0.21
C SER A 156 -13.98 -9.39 -1.16
N GLY A 157 -14.64 -10.41 -0.61
CA GLY A 157 -15.49 -11.32 -1.38
C GLY A 157 -14.75 -12.03 -2.53
N LYS A 158 -15.00 -11.61 -3.77
CA LYS A 158 -14.41 -12.18 -5.00
C LYS A 158 -13.05 -11.58 -5.35
N LEU A 159 -12.81 -10.32 -5.04
CA LEU A 159 -11.52 -9.67 -5.27
C LEU A 159 -10.52 -10.23 -4.27
N LYS A 160 -9.35 -10.68 -4.75
CA LYS A 160 -8.30 -11.29 -3.93
C LYS A 160 -7.01 -10.49 -4.12
N PRO A 161 -6.26 -10.20 -3.05
CA PRO A 161 -4.98 -9.54 -3.19
C PRO A 161 -3.99 -10.43 -3.94
N GLY A 162 -3.17 -9.84 -4.81
CA GLY A 162 -2.27 -10.57 -5.69
C GLY A 162 -1.62 -9.68 -6.75
N ILE A 163 -0.72 -10.26 -7.54
CA ILE A 163 -0.08 -9.57 -8.66
C ILE A 163 -1.06 -9.53 -9.84
N THR A 164 -1.26 -8.36 -10.44
CA THR A 164 -2.19 -8.15 -11.56
C THR A 164 -1.51 -7.63 -12.84
N GLY A 165 -0.25 -7.20 -12.75
CA GLY A 165 0.50 -6.68 -13.89
C GLY A 165 1.99 -6.50 -13.62
N ILE A 166 2.69 -6.02 -14.64
CA ILE A 166 4.10 -5.61 -14.64
C ILE A 166 4.17 -4.17 -15.14
N MET A 167 5.04 -3.39 -14.52
CA MET A 167 5.37 -2.00 -14.84
C MET A 167 6.88 -1.76 -14.73
N GLU A 168 7.38 -0.69 -15.34
CA GLU A 168 8.81 -0.31 -15.33
C GLU A 168 9.01 1.00 -14.58
N VAL A 169 10.10 1.13 -13.81
CA VAL A 169 10.54 2.40 -13.23
C VAL A 169 11.23 3.24 -14.30
N VAL A 170 10.59 4.31 -14.79
CA VAL A 170 11.10 5.13 -15.88
C VAL A 170 11.74 6.45 -15.44
N LYS A 171 11.52 6.84 -14.18
CA LYS A 171 12.20 7.95 -13.50
C LYS A 171 12.64 7.49 -12.12
N GLU A 172 13.91 7.72 -11.79
CA GLU A 172 14.42 7.44 -10.44
C GLU A 172 13.82 8.38 -9.39
N HIS A 173 14.14 8.13 -8.12
CA HIS A 173 13.47 8.78 -7.01
C HIS A 173 13.70 10.30 -6.94
N GLU A 174 12.67 11.02 -6.50
CA GLU A 174 12.77 12.44 -6.15
C GLU A 174 12.03 12.75 -4.83
N ALA A 175 11.77 14.03 -4.55
CA ALA A 175 10.96 14.44 -3.41
C ALA A 175 9.47 14.16 -3.68
N ASP A 176 8.78 13.51 -2.75
CA ASP A 176 7.33 13.32 -2.85
C ASP A 176 6.62 14.67 -2.65
N PHE A 177 5.89 15.14 -3.67
CA PHE A 177 5.19 16.42 -3.66
C PHE A 177 3.85 16.38 -2.92
N THR A 178 3.32 15.20 -2.60
CA THR A 178 2.07 15.02 -1.83
C THR A 178 2.25 15.22 -0.32
N VAL A 179 3.48 15.50 0.14
CA VAL A 179 3.81 15.63 1.57
C VAL A 179 3.22 16.92 2.18
N ASP A 180 3.01 17.95 1.39
CA ASP A 180 2.58 19.29 1.79
C ASP A 180 1.42 19.81 0.92
N ASP A 181 0.77 18.92 0.16
CA ASP A 181 -0.51 19.16 -0.51
C ASP A 181 -1.67 18.78 0.42
N GLU A 182 -2.44 19.77 0.89
CA GLU A 182 -3.59 19.54 1.76
C GLU A 182 -4.73 18.77 1.07
N ASP A 183 -4.71 18.72 -0.26
CA ASP A 183 -5.70 18.14 -1.15
C ASP A 183 -5.29 16.73 -1.67
N ALA A 184 -4.18 16.19 -1.16
CA ALA A 184 -3.67 14.85 -1.41
C ALA A 184 -4.19 13.79 -0.40
N TYR A 185 -4.07 12.52 -0.76
CA TYR A 185 -4.44 11.39 0.08
C TYR A 185 -3.26 10.89 0.92
N GLY A 186 -3.52 10.39 2.12
CA GLY A 186 -2.49 9.88 3.04
C GLY A 186 -2.13 10.88 4.14
N TYR A 187 -0.87 10.84 4.59
CA TYR A 187 -0.39 11.71 5.67
C TYR A 187 0.35 12.92 5.09
N VAL A 188 -0.24 14.09 5.30
CA VAL A 188 0.31 15.39 4.91
C VAL A 188 1.05 15.94 6.13
N GLU A 189 2.30 16.33 5.91
CA GLU A 189 3.21 16.89 6.90
C GLU A 189 3.74 18.24 6.34
N PRO A 190 2.99 19.35 6.49
CA PRO A 190 3.39 20.63 5.92
C PRO A 190 4.79 21.07 6.39
N GLY A 191 5.65 21.47 5.44
CA GLY A 191 7.05 21.81 5.71
C GLY A 191 7.99 20.60 5.91
N LYS A 192 7.53 19.36 5.76
CA LYS A 192 8.36 18.14 5.87
C LYS A 192 8.76 17.51 4.54
N ARG A 193 8.45 18.13 3.38
CA ARG A 193 8.91 17.66 2.05
C ARG A 193 10.42 17.37 2.02
N GLY A 194 11.22 18.21 2.70
CA GLY A 194 12.68 18.15 2.74
C GLY A 194 13.31 18.95 1.60
N THR A 195 14.58 18.69 1.27
CA THR A 195 15.24 19.28 0.08
C THR A 195 15.22 18.30 -1.10
N ALA A 196 15.61 18.74 -2.29
CA ALA A 196 15.77 17.85 -3.45
C ALA A 196 16.82 16.74 -3.18
N ASP A 197 17.94 17.09 -2.54
CA ASP A 197 19.03 16.14 -2.22
C ASP A 197 18.75 15.27 -0.98
N LYS A 198 17.89 15.77 -0.07
CA LYS A 198 17.50 15.11 1.18
C LYS A 198 15.99 15.27 1.45
N PRO A 199 15.14 14.62 0.65
CA PRO A 199 13.70 14.65 0.90
C PRO A 199 13.33 13.73 2.09
N GLN A 200 12.24 14.01 2.80
CA GLN A 200 11.79 13.12 3.90
C GLN A 200 11.09 11.88 3.34
N TRP A 201 10.19 12.09 2.39
CA TRP A 201 9.48 11.06 1.63
C TRP A 201 9.85 11.18 0.15
N SER A 202 9.79 10.07 -0.58
CA SER A 202 10.19 10.00 -1.98
C SER A 202 9.21 9.17 -2.76
N LEU A 203 9.09 9.47 -4.05
CA LEU A 203 8.38 8.69 -5.06
C LEU A 203 9.31 8.40 -6.23
N VAL A 204 8.92 7.43 -7.07
CA VAL A 204 9.48 7.19 -8.41
C VAL A 204 8.40 7.45 -9.46
N HIS A 205 8.71 7.45 -10.76
CA HIS A 205 7.65 7.36 -11.78
C HIS A 205 7.70 6.02 -12.51
N VAL A 206 6.53 5.45 -12.79
CA VAL A 206 6.36 4.14 -13.42
C VAL A 206 5.51 4.21 -14.69
N GLU A 207 5.75 3.29 -15.62
CA GLU A 207 4.91 3.08 -16.79
C GLU A 207 4.39 1.65 -16.85
N PHE A 208 3.17 1.48 -17.36
CA PHE A 208 2.61 0.18 -17.71
C PHE A 208 3.54 -0.62 -18.65
N ARG A 209 3.58 -1.95 -18.47
CA ARG A 209 4.28 -2.87 -19.40
C ARG A 209 3.46 -4.11 -19.77
N LYS A 210 2.75 -4.72 -18.83
CA LYS A 210 1.90 -5.90 -19.10
C LYS A 210 0.78 -6.03 -18.07
N LYS A 211 -0.46 -6.24 -18.54
CA LYS A 211 -1.56 -6.74 -17.71
C LYS A 211 -1.57 -8.27 -17.72
N LEU A 212 -1.86 -8.91 -16.59
CA LEU A 212 -1.96 -10.37 -16.54
C LEU A 212 -3.36 -10.84 -16.95
N SER A 213 -3.41 -11.94 -17.71
CA SER A 213 -4.61 -12.72 -18.06
C SER A 213 -5.39 -13.16 -16.81
N ALA A 214 -4.67 -13.60 -15.77
CA ALA A 214 -5.19 -14.02 -14.48
C ALA A 214 -4.27 -13.53 -13.35
N PRO A 215 -4.80 -12.94 -12.25
CA PRO A 215 -3.97 -12.49 -11.14
C PRO A 215 -3.26 -13.62 -10.38
N VAL A 216 -1.98 -13.44 -10.06
CA VAL A 216 -1.24 -14.33 -9.15
C VAL A 216 -1.64 -14.00 -7.71
N ALA A 217 -2.71 -14.64 -7.23
CA ALA A 217 -3.25 -14.42 -5.90
C ALA A 217 -2.25 -14.72 -4.78
N LEU A 218 -2.32 -13.95 -3.69
CA LEU A 218 -1.45 -14.06 -2.50
C LEU A 218 -1.33 -15.50 -1.96
N LYS A 219 -2.40 -16.30 -2.03
CA LYS A 219 -2.40 -17.70 -1.60
C LYS A 219 -1.41 -18.55 -2.41
N LYS A 220 -1.34 -18.37 -3.74
CA LYS A 220 -0.38 -19.05 -4.63
C LYS A 220 1.06 -18.63 -4.31
N LEU A 221 1.29 -17.35 -3.98
CA LEU A 221 2.60 -16.88 -3.50
C LEU A 221 2.99 -17.50 -2.14
N GLN A 222 2.03 -17.63 -1.22
CA GLN A 222 2.24 -18.21 0.11
C GLN A 222 2.54 -19.72 0.07
N GLU A 223 1.97 -20.45 -0.89
CA GLU A 223 2.23 -21.88 -1.09
C GLU A 223 3.71 -22.17 -1.43
N HIS A 224 4.40 -21.22 -2.06
CA HIS A 224 5.83 -21.32 -2.39
C HIS A 224 6.75 -20.51 -1.44
N ALA A 225 6.27 -20.10 -0.27
CA ALA A 225 7.01 -19.26 0.68
C ALA A 225 7.84 -20.02 1.74
N GLY A 226 7.71 -21.36 1.77
CA GLY A 226 8.32 -22.22 2.80
C GLY A 226 9.85 -22.32 2.75
N ALA A 227 10.45 -22.97 3.75
CA ALA A 227 11.89 -23.24 3.73
C ALA A 227 12.26 -24.17 2.55
N GLY A 228 13.27 -23.78 1.78
CA GLY A 228 13.68 -24.46 0.56
C GLY A 228 12.79 -24.21 -0.67
N GLN A 229 11.77 -23.34 -0.58
CA GLN A 229 10.89 -23.01 -1.70
C GLN A 229 11.33 -21.72 -2.44
N PRO A 230 10.96 -21.53 -3.71
CA PRO A 230 11.44 -20.40 -4.52
C PRO A 230 11.12 -19.00 -3.97
N LEU A 231 9.99 -18.83 -3.27
CA LEU A 231 9.59 -17.56 -2.65
C LEU A 231 9.98 -17.45 -1.16
N GLN A 232 10.87 -18.32 -0.68
CA GLN A 232 11.43 -18.21 0.67
C GLN A 232 12.00 -16.79 0.89
N GLY A 233 11.57 -16.15 1.98
CA GLY A 233 12.08 -14.84 2.39
C GLY A 233 11.61 -13.65 1.54
N MET A 234 10.75 -13.83 0.52
CA MET A 234 10.23 -12.74 -0.31
C MET A 234 9.62 -11.63 0.54
N GLN A 235 10.07 -10.38 0.35
CA GLN A 235 9.80 -9.29 1.32
C GLN A 235 8.30 -8.99 1.49
N VAL A 236 7.50 -9.17 0.43
CA VAL A 236 6.04 -8.98 0.49
C VAL A 236 5.33 -9.97 1.41
N LEU A 237 5.89 -11.18 1.55
CA LEU A 237 5.32 -12.29 2.34
C LEU A 237 5.83 -12.26 3.78
N THR A 238 7.08 -11.85 4.00
CA THR A 238 7.69 -11.73 5.34
C THR A 238 7.38 -10.41 6.04
N ASN A 239 7.14 -9.32 5.30
CA ASN A 239 6.79 -8.00 5.83
C ASN A 239 5.56 -7.43 5.12
N SER A 240 4.38 -7.97 5.47
CA SER A 240 3.10 -7.64 4.82
C SER A 240 2.73 -6.14 4.84
N ARG A 241 3.24 -5.37 5.81
CA ARG A 241 3.01 -3.92 5.98
C ARG A 241 3.89 -3.02 5.09
N VAL A 242 4.86 -3.57 4.38
CA VAL A 242 5.66 -2.82 3.40
C VAL A 242 4.92 -2.77 2.07
N SER A 243 4.69 -1.56 1.53
CA SER A 243 3.96 -1.33 0.28
C SER A 243 4.83 -1.50 -0.97
N VAL A 244 6.10 -1.07 -0.90
CA VAL A 244 7.10 -1.27 -1.96
C VAL A 244 8.14 -2.26 -1.44
N SER A 245 8.18 -3.45 -2.03
CA SER A 245 9.02 -4.58 -1.63
C SER A 245 10.07 -4.89 -2.69
N LYS A 246 11.29 -5.26 -2.28
CA LYS A 246 12.28 -5.87 -3.18
C LYS A 246 11.90 -7.34 -3.47
N VAL A 247 12.11 -7.72 -4.72
CA VAL A 247 12.06 -9.10 -5.23
C VAL A 247 13.47 -9.44 -5.69
N ASN A 248 13.97 -10.66 -5.44
CA ASN A 248 15.22 -11.09 -6.07
C ASN A 248 14.95 -11.77 -7.42
N GLU A 249 15.94 -11.82 -8.30
CA GLU A 249 15.85 -12.43 -9.63
C GLU A 249 15.19 -13.82 -9.61
N LYS A 250 15.61 -14.73 -8.71
CA LYS A 250 15.05 -16.08 -8.63
C LYS A 250 13.56 -16.09 -8.25
N GLN A 251 13.13 -15.16 -7.42
CA GLN A 251 11.72 -14.95 -7.08
C GLN A 251 10.94 -14.34 -8.25
N TRP A 252 11.56 -13.42 -9.00
CA TRP A 252 10.98 -12.79 -10.17
C TRP A 252 10.76 -13.81 -11.30
N THR A 253 11.81 -14.51 -11.72
CA THR A 253 11.78 -15.58 -12.73
C THR A 253 10.77 -16.66 -12.37
N PHE A 254 10.75 -17.14 -11.11
CA PHE A 254 9.75 -18.13 -10.69
C PHE A 254 8.29 -17.61 -10.78
N ILE A 255 8.05 -16.32 -10.51
CA ILE A 255 6.71 -15.74 -10.66
C ILE A 255 6.33 -15.61 -12.15
N LEU A 256 7.26 -15.23 -13.02
CA LEU A 256 7.05 -15.19 -14.48
C LEU A 256 6.76 -16.59 -15.04
N ASP A 257 7.65 -17.55 -14.79
CA ASP A 257 7.69 -18.81 -15.55
C ASP A 257 6.67 -19.84 -15.03
N GLU A 258 6.44 -19.90 -13.71
CA GLU A 258 5.63 -20.96 -13.05
C GLU A 258 4.29 -20.45 -12.52
N LEU A 259 4.20 -19.16 -12.14
CA LEU A 259 3.01 -18.63 -11.48
C LEU A 259 2.09 -17.83 -12.41
N ILE A 260 2.62 -17.11 -13.40
CA ILE A 260 1.86 -16.39 -14.42
C ILE A 260 1.47 -17.36 -15.53
N GLN A 261 0.17 -17.59 -15.68
CA GLN A 261 -0.37 -18.47 -16.72
C GLN A 261 -0.82 -17.62 -17.90
N GLU A 262 0.05 -17.50 -18.89
CA GLU A 262 -0.33 -16.92 -20.18
C GLU A 262 -1.35 -17.85 -20.86
N VAL A 263 -2.40 -17.26 -21.42
CA VAL A 263 -3.42 -17.99 -22.19
C VAL A 263 -3.12 -17.71 -23.65
N GLU A 264 -2.64 -18.74 -24.35
CA GLU A 264 -2.33 -18.76 -25.78
C GLU A 264 -3.60 -18.81 -26.65
#